data_AF-A0A935D2T2-F1
#
_entry.id   AF-A0A935D2T2-F1
#
_cell.length_a   1.000
_cell.length_b   1.000
_cell.length_c   1.000
_cell.angle_alpha   90.00
_cell.angle_beta   90.00
_cell.angle_gamma   90.00
#
_symmetry.space_group_name_H-M   'P 1'
#
loop_
_entity.id
_entity.type
_entity.pdbx_description
1 polymer ?
#
loop_
_entity_poly.entity_id
_entity_poly.type
_entity_poly.pdbx_seq_one_letter_code
_entity_poly.pdbx_strand_id
1 'polypeptide(L)' 'MLLKHLHNLGDETLALAWVRDPYMQYFCGYANFQHVFPCNQSDFVHFRTRIGEQGMHDILTMTV' A
#
# COMPACT_ATOMS: atom_id res chain seq x y z
N MET A 1 1.64 -2.38 -0.56
CA MET A 1 2.86 -2.60 -1.38
C MET A 1 2.55 -3.15 -2.78
N LEU A 2 1.46 -3.89 -2.98
CA LEU A 2 1.08 -4.43 -4.30
C LEU A 2 0.63 -3.34 -5.30
N LEU A 3 -0.33 -2.50 -4.92
CA LEU A 3 -0.77 -1.34 -5.74
C LEU A 3 0.38 -0.42 -6.13
N LYS A 4 1.34 -0.28 -5.23
CA LYS A 4 2.54 0.52 -5.43
C LYS A 4 3.45 -0.06 -6.51
N HIS A 5 3.59 -1.38 -6.53
CA HIS A 5 4.37 -2.11 -7.53
C HIS A 5 3.62 -2.20 -8.87
N LEU A 6 2.31 -2.45 -8.83
CA LEU A 6 1.43 -2.50 -10.00
C LEU A 6 1.33 -1.16 -10.74
N HIS A 7 1.30 -0.05 -10.01
CA HIS A 7 1.20 1.29 -10.61
C HIS A 7 2.52 2.09 -10.58
N ASN A 8 3.62 1.49 -10.09
CA ASN A 8 4.92 2.15 -9.90
C ASN A 8 4.83 3.52 -9.18
N LEU A 9 3.96 3.64 -8.18
CA LEU A 9 3.66 4.89 -7.48
C LEU A 9 4.60 5.13 -6.29
N GLY A 10 4.81 6.39 -5.88
CA GLY A 10 5.46 6.75 -4.60
C GLY A 10 4.56 6.50 -3.38
N ASP A 11 5.08 6.58 -2.14
CA ASP A 11 4.25 6.36 -0.93
C ASP A 11 3.19 7.47 -0.80
N GLU A 12 3.60 8.70 -1.08
CA GLU A 12 2.71 9.86 -1.07
C GLU A 12 1.67 9.80 -2.19
N THR A 13 2.11 9.45 -3.41
CA THR A 13 1.21 9.35 -4.57
C THR A 13 0.23 8.20 -4.44
N LEU A 14 0.64 7.09 -3.81
CA LEU A 14 -0.24 5.96 -3.52
C LEU A 14 -1.33 6.36 -2.53
N ALA A 15 -0.99 7.06 -1.44
CA ALA A 15 -1.98 7.51 -0.46
C ALA A 15 -3.02 8.44 -1.10
N LEU A 16 -2.57 9.39 -1.93
CA LEU A 16 -3.46 10.29 -2.67
C LEU A 16 -4.32 9.53 -3.70
N ALA A 17 -3.74 8.58 -4.44
CA ALA A 17 -4.47 7.77 -5.40
C ALA A 17 -5.51 6.87 -4.71
N TRP A 18 -5.16 6.28 -3.56
CA TRP A 18 -6.05 5.43 -2.77
C TRP A 18 -7.26 6.21 -2.20
N VAL A 19 -7.04 7.45 -1.75
CA VAL A 19 -8.14 8.33 -1.29
C VAL A 19 -9.03 8.76 -2.46
N ARG A 20 -8.45 8.96 -3.65
CA ARG A 20 -9.19 9.36 -4.85
C ARG A 20 -9.97 8.21 -5.50
N ASP A 21 -9.47 6.99 -5.41
CA ASP A 21 -9.96 5.85 -6.17
C ASP A 21 -10.62 4.78 -5.27
N PRO A 22 -11.97 4.64 -5.30
CA PRO A 22 -12.69 3.64 -4.52
C PRO A 22 -12.30 2.20 -4.87
N TYR A 23 -11.85 1.93 -6.10
CA TYR A 23 -11.44 0.59 -6.52
C TYR A 23 -10.18 0.14 -5.79
N MET A 24 -9.27 1.07 -5.49
CA MET A 24 -8.07 0.79 -4.70
C MET A 24 -8.42 0.41 -3.25
N GLN A 25 -9.46 1.04 -2.69
CA GLN A 25 -9.93 0.73 -1.34
C GLN A 25 -10.58 -0.66 -1.29
N TYR A 26 -11.42 -0.97 -2.27
CA TYR A 26 -12.05 -2.28 -2.40
C TYR A 26 -11.01 -3.39 -2.59
N PHE A 27 -9.99 -3.18 -3.42
CA PHE A 27 -8.87 -4.12 -3.59
C PHE A 27 -8.13 -4.39 -2.27
N CYS A 28 -7.98 -3.36 -1.43
CA CYS A 28 -7.40 -3.50 -0.09
C CYS A 28 -8.35 -4.14 0.93
N GLY A 29 -9.53 -4.59 0.54
CA GLY A 29 -10.50 -5.26 1.41
C GLY A 29 -11.39 -4.32 2.21
N TYR A 30 -11.43 -3.03 1.89
CA TYR A 30 -12.34 -2.08 2.54
C TYR A 30 -13.72 -2.14 1.91
N ALA A 31 -14.74 -2.37 2.75
CA ALA A 31 -16.14 -2.40 2.32
C ALA A 31 -16.77 -0.99 2.24
N ASN A 32 -16.16 0.01 2.87
CA ASN A 32 -16.67 1.39 2.95
C ASN A 32 -15.62 2.37 2.43
N PHE A 33 -16.07 3.39 1.70
CA PHE A 33 -15.20 4.42 1.17
C PHE A 33 -14.67 5.34 2.29
N GLN A 34 -13.35 5.41 2.42
CA GLN A 34 -12.63 6.21 3.39
C GLN A 34 -11.97 7.41 2.68
N HIS A 35 -12.18 8.60 3.23
CA HIS A 35 -11.57 9.83 2.69
C HIS A 35 -10.19 10.11 3.32
N VAL A 36 -9.79 9.32 4.32
CA VAL A 36 -8.53 9.45 5.04
C VAL A 36 -7.79 8.14 4.95
N PHE A 37 -6.55 8.19 4.50
CA PHE A 37 -5.70 7.01 4.43
C PHE A 37 -5.37 6.54 5.86
N PRO A 38 -5.69 5.28 6.23
CA PRO A 38 -5.64 4.82 7.62
C PRO A 38 -4.22 4.56 8.14
N CYS A 39 -3.20 4.68 7.30
CA CYS A 39 -1.81 4.38 7.64
C CYS A 39 -0.94 5.60 7.35
N ASN A 40 -0.09 6.00 8.29
CA ASN A 40 0.76 7.16 8.08
C ASN A 40 1.83 6.81 7.03
N GLN A 41 2.14 7.72 6.12
CA GLN A 41 3.09 7.46 5.03
C GLN A 41 4.48 7.02 5.57
N SER A 42 4.86 7.53 6.75
CA SER A 42 6.08 7.16 7.47
C SER A 42 6.08 5.72 7.97
N ASP A 43 4.91 5.13 8.27
CA ASP A 43 4.80 3.75 8.74
C ASP A 43 5.23 2.76 7.64
N PHE A 44 5.01 3.11 6.36
CA PHE A 44 5.49 2.29 5.24
C PHE A 44 7.01 2.27 5.14
N VAL A 45 7.65 3.41 5.41
CA VAL A 45 9.13 3.50 5.43
C VAL A 45 9.67 2.67 6.59
N HIS A 46 9.11 2.81 7.79
CA HIS A 46 9.51 2.02 8.95
C HIS A 46 9.26 0.53 8.76
N PHE A 47 8.14 0.16 8.14
CA PHE A 47 7.80 -1.23 7.83
C PHE A 47 8.79 -1.83 6.82
N ARG A 48 9.15 -1.10 5.75
CA ARG A 48 10.20 -1.53 4.80
C ARG A 48 11.54 -1.71 5.47
N THR A 49 11.97 -0.74 6.28
CA THR A 49 13.25 -0.80 6.98
C THR A 49 13.28 -1.97 7.97
N ARG A 50 12.14 -2.30 8.60
CA ARG A 50 12.05 -3.40 9.57
C ARG A 50 12.04 -4.79 8.90
N ILE A 51 11.44 -4.91 7.73
CA ILE A 51 11.29 -6.18 7.00
C ILE A 51 12.49 -6.45 6.06
N GLY A 52 13.15 -5.39 5.58
CA GLY A 52 14.22 -5.49 4.59
C GLY A 52 13.72 -5.88 3.19
N GLU A 53 14.59 -5.85 2.18
CA GLU A 53 14.23 -6.26 0.81
C GLU A 53 13.80 -7.74 0.74
N GLN A 54 14.46 -8.61 1.52
CA GLN A 54 14.18 -10.04 1.51
C GLN A 54 12.76 -10.35 2.00
N GLY A 55 12.34 -9.77 3.13
CA GLY A 55 10.98 -10.01 3.64
C GLY A 55 9.91 -9.33 2.79
N MET A 56 10.24 -8.25 2.07
CA MET A 56 9.35 -7.67 1.07
C MET A 56 9.13 -8.62 -0.11
N HIS A 57 10.20 -9.29 -0.56
CA HIS A 57 10.13 -10.30 -1.62
C HIS A 57 9.30 -11.52 -1.17
N ASP A 58 9.46 -11.98 0.06
CA ASP A 58 8.70 -13.12 0.60
C ASP A 58 7.20 -12.82 0.72
N ILE A 59 6.83 -11.62 1.18
CA ILE A 59 5.42 -11.18 1.22
C ILE A 59 4.84 -11.13 -0.19
N LEU A 60 5.57 -10.57 -1.15
CA LEU A 60 5.14 -10.53 -2.54
C LEU A 60 4.97 -11.94 -3.13
N THR A 61 5.84 -12.87 -2.77
CA THR A 61 5.80 -14.27 -3.24
C THR A 61 4.63 -15.05 -2.63
N MET A 62 4.31 -14.84 -1.34
CA MET A 62 3.18 -15.51 -0.68
C MET A 62 1.80 -14.98 -1.11
N THR A 63 1.72 -13.82 -1.76
CA THR A 63 0.44 -13.21 -2.17
C THR A 63 0.07 -13.54 -3.63
N VAL A 64 0.80 -14.43 -4.30
CA VAL A 64 0.53 -14.96 -5.66
C VAL A 64 -0.16 -16.31 -5.57
#